data_AF-A0A259FAZ9-F1
#
_entry.id   AF-A0A259FAZ9-F1
#
_cell.length_a   1.000
_cell.length_b   1.000
_cell.length_c   1.000
_cell.angle_alpha   90.00
_cell.angle_beta   90.00
_cell.angle_gamma   90.00
#
_symmetry.space_group_name_H-M   'P 1'
#
loop_
_entity.id
_entity.type
_entity.pdbx_description
1 polymer ?
#
loop_
_entity_poly.entity_id
_entity_poly.type
_entity_poly.pdbx_seq_one_letter_code
_entity_poly.pdbx_strand_id
1 'polypeptide(L)'
;EEAVKKLRVADMDQLQYVFDAVSEIRKALIQDGKQRVPLIGFSGSPWTLACYMIDGSGSDDFRHAKTMMFSRPDLLEHILEINVQSVAAYLIEQVKAGAQALMIFDTWGGLLPDGWYQRMSLAAMQKVIALLPREHEGRKIPVIMFTKGGGIWLNDMAQAGADVIALDWTMPLSRARKQLLDIGKPLALQGNLDPLILFSGNKQVAEAANALLEDLARAPALKPGLHPLDGHIFNLGHGINQFTPPESVSALSEAVISRSKALRNKQ
;
A
#
# COMPACT_ATOMS: atom_id res chain seq x y z
N GLU A 1 -12.01 -20.66 -19.43
CA GLU A 1 -13.24 -20.94 -18.66
C GLU A 1 -13.08 -22.15 -17.73
N GLU A 2 -12.83 -23.36 -18.26
CA GLU A 2 -12.67 -24.55 -17.41
C GLU A 2 -11.56 -24.42 -16.34
N ALA A 3 -10.44 -23.77 -16.67
CA ALA A 3 -9.41 -23.45 -15.68
C ALA A 3 -9.91 -22.52 -14.57
N VAL A 4 -10.76 -21.54 -14.90
CA VAL A 4 -11.36 -20.59 -13.95
C VAL A 4 -12.30 -21.31 -12.99
N LYS A 5 -13.13 -22.23 -13.51
CA LYS A 5 -14.05 -23.06 -12.70
C LYS A 5 -13.34 -23.99 -11.71
N LYS A 6 -12.06 -24.29 -11.94
CA LYS A 6 -11.23 -25.14 -11.06
C LYS A 6 -10.48 -24.35 -10.00
N LEU A 7 -10.52 -23.02 -10.05
CA LEU A 7 -9.91 -22.20 -9.03
C LEU A 7 -10.59 -22.47 -7.69
N ARG A 8 -9.79 -22.37 -6.64
CA ARG A 8 -10.22 -22.53 -5.25
C ARG A 8 -9.49 -21.49 -4.41
N VAL A 9 -10.06 -21.19 -3.24
CA VAL A 9 -9.37 -20.39 -2.24
C VAL A 9 -8.02 -21.05 -1.93
N ALA A 10 -6.98 -20.23 -1.81
CA ALA A 10 -5.63 -20.71 -1.49
C ALA A 10 -5.64 -21.51 -0.19
N ASP A 11 -4.91 -22.62 -0.20
CA ASP A 11 -4.73 -23.48 0.96
C ASP A 11 -3.62 -22.90 1.84
N MET A 12 -4.00 -22.40 3.02
CA MET A 12 -3.05 -21.71 3.92
C MET A 12 -1.94 -22.64 4.41
N ASP A 13 -2.18 -23.95 4.49
CA ASP A 13 -1.16 -24.93 4.90
C ASP A 13 0.02 -24.96 3.89
N GLN A 14 -0.26 -24.69 2.60
CA GLN A 14 0.77 -24.60 1.57
C GLN A 14 1.61 -23.33 1.69
N LEU A 15 1.13 -22.33 2.44
CA LEU A 15 1.78 -21.05 2.68
C LEU A 15 2.35 -20.94 4.11
N GLN A 16 2.37 -22.03 4.88
CA GLN A 16 2.87 -22.05 6.26
C GLN A 16 4.28 -21.47 6.39
N TYR A 17 5.15 -21.69 5.39
CA TYR A 17 6.50 -21.14 5.35
C TYR A 17 6.54 -19.60 5.46
N VAL A 18 5.50 -18.90 4.99
CA VAL A 18 5.37 -17.44 5.15
C VAL A 18 5.09 -17.11 6.61
N PHE A 19 4.13 -17.81 7.23
CA PHE A 19 3.69 -17.51 8.59
C PHE A 19 4.79 -17.83 9.61
N ASP A 20 5.57 -18.89 9.35
CA ASP A 20 6.78 -19.19 10.11
C ASP A 20 7.80 -18.06 9.97
N ALA A 21 8.05 -17.57 8.76
CA ALA A 21 8.95 -16.44 8.52
C ALA A 21 8.48 -15.15 9.23
N VAL A 22 7.18 -14.83 9.18
CA VAL A 22 6.61 -13.69 9.90
C VAL A 22 6.84 -13.83 11.41
N SER A 23 6.60 -15.03 11.96
CA SER A 23 6.80 -15.32 13.38
C SER A 23 8.26 -15.17 13.79
N GLU A 24 9.19 -15.67 12.99
CA GLU A 24 10.63 -15.56 13.27
C GLU A 24 11.13 -14.11 13.15
N ILE A 25 10.72 -13.38 12.11
CA ILE A 25 11.04 -11.95 11.97
C ILE A 25 10.48 -11.15 13.15
N ARG A 26 9.24 -11.44 13.56
CA ARG A 26 8.59 -10.79 14.70
C ARG A 26 9.42 -10.95 15.97
N LYS A 27 9.93 -12.16 16.25
CA LYS A 27 10.81 -12.43 17.40
C LYS A 27 12.17 -11.74 17.26
N ALA A 28 12.78 -11.80 16.07
CA ALA A 28 14.09 -11.20 15.80
C ALA A 28 14.12 -9.68 15.91
N LEU A 29 12.97 -9.01 15.77
CA LEU A 29 12.82 -7.56 15.94
C LEU A 29 12.68 -7.11 17.41
N ILE A 30 12.72 -8.04 18.38
CA ILE A 30 12.77 -7.72 19.80
C ILE A 30 14.19 -7.33 20.19
N GLN A 31 14.34 -6.15 20.77
CA GLN A 31 15.59 -5.64 21.34
C GLN A 31 15.32 -5.13 22.75
N ASP A 32 16.13 -5.54 23.73
CA ASP A 32 15.98 -5.17 25.15
C ASP A 32 14.57 -5.45 25.71
N GLY A 33 13.98 -6.58 25.32
CA GLY A 33 12.64 -7.01 25.74
C GLY A 33 11.48 -6.21 25.14
N LYS A 34 11.75 -5.32 24.18
CA LYS A 34 10.74 -4.48 23.52
C LYS A 34 10.78 -4.67 22.01
N GLN A 35 9.64 -4.53 21.36
CA GLN A 35 9.61 -4.51 19.91
C GLN A 35 10.27 -3.23 19.38
N ARG A 36 11.33 -3.39 18.59
CA ARG A 36 12.09 -2.26 18.03
C ARG A 36 11.28 -1.44 17.02
N VAL A 37 10.60 -2.12 16.10
CA VAL A 37 9.75 -1.52 15.05
C VAL A 37 8.55 -2.42 14.74
N PRO A 38 7.41 -1.87 14.27
CA PRO A 38 6.29 -2.67 13.81
C PRO A 38 6.65 -3.56 12.62
N LEU A 39 6.05 -4.77 12.55
CA LEU A 39 6.14 -5.64 11.38
C LEU A 39 4.90 -5.47 10.50
N ILE A 40 5.08 -5.20 9.20
CA ILE A 40 3.99 -5.06 8.24
C ILE A 40 3.86 -6.36 7.46
N GLY A 41 2.69 -7.01 7.55
CA GLY A 41 2.31 -8.11 6.65
C GLY A 41 1.71 -7.55 5.35
N PHE A 42 1.78 -8.30 4.25
CA PHE A 42 1.28 -7.77 2.98
C PHE A 42 0.82 -8.84 2.00
N SER A 43 0.08 -8.38 0.99
CA SER A 43 -0.33 -9.17 -0.17
C SER A 43 -0.52 -8.27 -1.40
N GLY A 44 -0.52 -8.87 -2.59
CA GLY A 44 -1.03 -8.21 -3.79
C GLY A 44 -2.54 -8.04 -3.73
N SER A 45 -3.08 -7.05 -4.44
CA SER A 45 -4.53 -6.88 -4.60
C SER A 45 -5.13 -8.05 -5.40
N PRO A 46 -6.43 -8.34 -5.25
CA PRO A 46 -7.10 -9.36 -6.07
C PRO A 46 -6.94 -9.14 -7.58
N TRP A 47 -7.01 -7.89 -8.05
CA TRP A 47 -6.78 -7.53 -9.45
C TRP A 47 -5.34 -7.77 -9.88
N THR A 48 -4.37 -7.31 -9.08
CA THR A 48 -2.95 -7.49 -9.37
C THR A 48 -2.58 -8.97 -9.46
N LEU A 49 -3.13 -9.82 -8.59
CA LEU A 49 -2.93 -11.27 -8.66
C LEU A 49 -3.61 -11.87 -9.89
N ALA A 50 -4.83 -11.42 -10.24
CA ALA A 50 -5.53 -11.88 -11.44
C ALA A 50 -4.76 -11.57 -12.72
N CYS A 51 -4.11 -10.39 -12.80
CA CYS A 51 -3.20 -10.05 -13.89
C CYS A 51 -2.10 -11.12 -14.09
N TYR A 52 -1.40 -11.50 -13.03
CA TYR A 52 -0.37 -12.55 -13.11
C TYR A 52 -0.95 -13.93 -13.43
N MET A 53 -2.12 -14.28 -12.88
CA MET A 53 -2.76 -15.58 -13.13
C MET A 53 -3.23 -15.73 -14.59
N ILE A 54 -3.70 -14.65 -15.20
CA ILE A 54 -4.27 -14.68 -16.57
C ILE A 54 -3.17 -14.53 -17.62
N ASP A 55 -2.22 -13.61 -17.42
CA ASP A 55 -1.15 -13.35 -18.38
C ASP A 55 0.09 -14.25 -18.15
N GLY A 56 0.21 -14.89 -16.99
CA GLY A 56 1.28 -15.83 -16.65
C GLY A 56 2.61 -15.17 -16.22
N SER A 57 2.73 -13.85 -16.35
CA SER A 57 3.90 -13.07 -15.98
C SER A 57 3.54 -11.61 -15.75
N GLY A 58 4.52 -10.76 -15.44
CA GLY A 58 4.37 -9.32 -15.58
C GLY A 58 4.18 -8.94 -17.05
N SER A 59 3.44 -7.86 -17.29
CA SER A 59 3.19 -7.26 -18.61
C SER A 59 3.05 -5.75 -18.47
N ASP A 60 3.35 -5.01 -19.54
CA ASP A 60 3.16 -3.56 -19.57
C ASP A 60 1.68 -3.17 -19.72
N ASP A 61 0.86 -4.04 -20.32
CA ASP A 61 -0.53 -3.74 -20.65
C ASP A 61 -1.56 -4.76 -20.13
N PHE A 62 -1.13 -5.94 -19.68
CA PHE A 62 -1.98 -7.08 -19.31
C PHE A 62 -3.13 -7.33 -20.30
N ARG A 63 -2.79 -7.41 -21.59
CA ARG A 63 -3.74 -7.58 -22.69
C ARG A 63 -4.75 -8.70 -22.46
N HIS A 64 -4.34 -9.85 -21.92
CA HIS A 64 -5.26 -10.98 -21.74
C HIS A 64 -6.23 -10.72 -20.59
N ALA A 65 -5.76 -10.26 -19.43
CA ALA A 65 -6.62 -9.88 -18.31
C ALA A 65 -7.62 -8.78 -18.72
N LYS A 66 -7.18 -7.74 -19.44
CA LYS A 66 -8.07 -6.67 -19.91
C LYS A 66 -9.04 -7.15 -20.99
N THR A 67 -8.62 -8.04 -21.89
CA THR A 67 -9.54 -8.66 -22.86
C THR A 67 -10.61 -9.46 -22.14
N MET A 68 -10.26 -10.25 -21.12
CA MET A 68 -11.23 -10.99 -20.30
C MET A 68 -12.17 -10.03 -19.55
N MET A 69 -11.65 -8.95 -18.98
CA MET A 69 -12.45 -7.92 -18.31
C MET A 69 -13.57 -7.39 -19.22
N PHE A 70 -13.26 -7.07 -20.48
CA PHE A 70 -14.25 -6.53 -21.42
C PHE A 70 -15.19 -7.60 -22.00
N SER A 71 -14.65 -8.77 -22.35
CA SER A 71 -15.40 -9.80 -23.09
C SER A 71 -16.15 -10.80 -22.20
N ARG A 72 -15.60 -11.11 -21.03
CA ARG A 72 -16.11 -12.09 -20.06
C ARG A 72 -15.93 -11.58 -18.63
N PRO A 73 -16.55 -10.44 -18.27
CA PRO A 73 -16.46 -9.89 -16.92
C PRO A 73 -16.94 -10.88 -15.85
N ASP A 74 -17.86 -11.78 -16.20
CA ASP A 74 -18.35 -12.85 -15.33
C ASP A 74 -17.22 -13.80 -14.89
N LEU A 75 -16.30 -14.14 -15.79
CA LEU A 75 -15.15 -14.99 -15.45
C LEU A 75 -14.13 -14.24 -14.61
N LEU A 76 -13.88 -12.97 -14.93
CA LEU A 76 -12.98 -12.14 -14.14
C LEU A 76 -13.51 -11.95 -12.72
N GLU A 77 -14.80 -11.66 -12.55
CA GLU A 77 -15.45 -11.54 -11.24
C GLU A 77 -15.31 -12.82 -10.42
N HIS A 78 -15.42 -14.00 -11.03
CA HIS A 78 -15.17 -15.26 -10.34
C HIS A 78 -13.71 -15.41 -9.86
N ILE A 79 -12.74 -15.05 -10.69
CA ILE A 79 -11.31 -15.05 -10.31
C ILE A 79 -11.10 -14.08 -9.13
N LEU A 80 -11.65 -12.87 -9.23
CA LEU A 80 -11.51 -11.84 -8.21
C LEU A 80 -12.13 -12.27 -6.88
N GLU A 81 -13.28 -12.93 -6.88
CA GLU A 81 -13.89 -13.42 -5.64
C GLU A 81 -13.01 -14.47 -4.94
N ILE A 82 -12.42 -15.41 -5.70
CA ILE A 82 -11.48 -16.38 -5.13
C ILE A 82 -10.22 -15.70 -4.60
N ASN A 83 -9.71 -14.71 -5.32
CA ASN A 83 -8.56 -13.93 -4.86
C ASN A 83 -8.88 -13.10 -3.62
N VAL A 84 -10.09 -12.53 -3.50
CA VAL A 84 -10.54 -11.82 -2.29
C VAL A 84 -10.46 -12.73 -1.07
N GLN A 85 -11.06 -13.92 -1.15
CA GLN A 85 -11.05 -14.87 -0.04
C GLN A 85 -9.64 -15.33 0.32
N SER A 86 -8.81 -15.61 -0.71
CA SER A 86 -7.43 -16.07 -0.54
C SER A 86 -6.55 -14.99 0.11
N VAL A 87 -6.65 -13.75 -0.38
CA VAL A 87 -5.89 -12.61 0.15
C VAL A 87 -6.31 -12.30 1.59
N ALA A 88 -7.61 -12.31 1.89
CA ALA A 88 -8.11 -12.08 3.24
C ALA A 88 -7.59 -13.16 4.21
N ALA A 89 -7.76 -14.45 3.89
CA ALA A 89 -7.27 -15.56 4.70
C ALA A 89 -5.75 -15.47 4.93
N TYR A 90 -4.99 -15.19 3.88
CA TYR A 90 -3.53 -15.07 3.94
C TYR A 90 -3.07 -13.91 4.84
N LEU A 91 -3.72 -12.75 4.75
CA LEU A 91 -3.40 -11.60 5.60
C LEU A 91 -3.82 -11.84 7.07
N ILE A 92 -4.93 -12.55 7.30
CA ILE A 92 -5.37 -12.94 8.66
C ILE A 92 -4.33 -13.85 9.32
N GLU A 93 -3.81 -14.85 8.61
CA GLU A 93 -2.76 -15.73 9.13
C GLU A 93 -1.46 -14.97 9.40
N GLN A 94 -1.10 -13.99 8.57
CA GLN A 94 0.05 -13.11 8.87
C GLN A 94 -0.16 -12.30 10.16
N VAL A 95 -1.39 -11.83 10.46
CA VAL A 95 -1.69 -11.17 11.75
C VAL A 95 -1.49 -12.14 12.91
N LYS A 96 -2.01 -13.36 12.81
CA LYS A 96 -1.83 -14.40 13.84
C LYS A 96 -0.35 -14.76 14.05
N ALA A 97 0.44 -14.73 12.98
CA ALA A 97 1.89 -14.94 13.02
C ALA A 97 2.67 -13.72 13.58
N GLY A 98 2.02 -12.58 13.79
CA GLY A 98 2.61 -11.43 14.47
C GLY A 98 2.78 -10.16 13.62
N ALA A 99 2.21 -10.10 12.41
CA ALA A 99 2.08 -8.84 11.68
C ALA A 99 1.23 -7.83 12.48
N GLN A 100 1.69 -6.59 12.55
CA GLN A 100 1.07 -5.51 13.35
C GLN A 100 0.39 -4.44 12.51
N ALA A 101 0.53 -4.52 11.20
CA ALA A 101 -0.13 -3.71 10.19
C ALA A 101 -0.22 -4.55 8.91
N LEU A 102 -1.16 -4.23 8.03
CA LEU A 102 -1.35 -4.94 6.77
C LEU A 102 -1.29 -3.98 5.60
N MET A 103 -0.67 -4.41 4.50
CA MET A 103 -0.61 -3.63 3.27
C MET A 103 -1.12 -4.43 2.06
N ILE A 104 -2.01 -3.82 1.28
CA ILE A 104 -2.51 -4.37 0.02
C ILE A 104 -1.88 -3.58 -1.13
N PHE A 105 -1.11 -4.27 -1.96
CA PHE A 105 -0.43 -3.71 -3.12
C PHE A 105 -1.23 -3.93 -4.41
N ASP A 106 -1.90 -2.88 -4.87
CA ASP A 106 -2.55 -2.83 -6.17
C ASP A 106 -1.64 -2.20 -7.22
N THR A 107 -0.56 -2.91 -7.55
CA THR A 107 0.48 -2.46 -8.48
C THR A 107 -0.06 -2.19 -9.88
N TRP A 108 -1.09 -2.93 -10.30
CA TRP A 108 -1.64 -2.85 -11.67
C TRP A 108 -3.01 -2.17 -11.77
N GLY A 109 -3.55 -1.63 -10.67
CA GLY A 109 -4.84 -0.95 -10.69
C GLY A 109 -4.86 0.29 -11.58
N GLY A 110 -3.77 1.05 -11.63
CA GLY A 110 -3.64 2.24 -12.49
C GLY A 110 -3.66 1.97 -14.00
N LEU A 111 -3.63 0.70 -14.44
CA LEU A 111 -3.77 0.33 -15.85
C LEU A 111 -5.24 0.17 -16.29
N LEU A 112 -6.17 0.23 -15.34
CA LEU A 112 -7.60 0.12 -15.60
C LEU A 112 -8.20 1.44 -16.07
N PRO A 113 -9.18 1.43 -17.00
CA PRO A 113 -9.99 2.60 -17.26
C PRO A 113 -10.83 2.98 -16.04
N ASP A 114 -11.21 4.26 -15.98
CA ASP A 114 -12.22 4.73 -15.02
C ASP A 114 -13.53 3.95 -15.18
N GLY A 115 -14.24 3.74 -14.07
CA GLY A 115 -15.39 2.83 -13.95
C GLY A 115 -15.00 1.37 -13.78
N TRP A 116 -14.01 0.88 -14.53
CA TRP A 116 -13.51 -0.49 -14.39
C TRP A 116 -12.62 -0.66 -13.15
N TYR A 117 -11.80 0.34 -12.84
CA TYR A 117 -11.03 0.35 -11.59
C TYR A 117 -11.95 0.16 -10.37
N GLN A 118 -13.02 0.93 -10.29
CA GLN A 118 -13.98 0.90 -9.19
C GLN A 118 -14.68 -0.46 -9.10
N ARG A 119 -15.19 -0.95 -10.25
CA ARG A 119 -15.95 -2.21 -10.32
C ARG A 119 -15.09 -3.43 -10.00
N MET A 120 -13.84 -3.46 -10.44
CA MET A 120 -13.01 -4.67 -10.40
C MET A 120 -11.95 -4.61 -9.30
N SER A 121 -11.06 -3.61 -9.33
CA SER A 121 -9.94 -3.56 -8.38
C SER A 121 -10.37 -3.04 -7.01
N LEU A 122 -10.98 -1.84 -6.98
CA LEU A 122 -11.34 -1.18 -5.73
C LEU A 122 -12.40 -1.97 -4.95
N ALA A 123 -13.45 -2.45 -5.62
CA ALA A 123 -14.48 -3.27 -4.98
C ALA A 123 -13.90 -4.57 -4.39
N ALA A 124 -12.93 -5.19 -5.06
CA ALA A 124 -12.28 -6.38 -4.53
C ALA A 124 -11.40 -6.05 -3.31
N MET A 125 -10.63 -4.95 -3.35
CA MET A 125 -9.87 -4.48 -2.18
C MET A 125 -10.79 -4.12 -0.99
N GLN A 126 -11.93 -3.47 -1.25
CA GLN A 126 -12.95 -3.19 -0.24
C GLN A 126 -13.44 -4.47 0.45
N LYS A 127 -13.77 -5.51 -0.33
CA LYS A 127 -14.16 -6.81 0.23
C LYS A 127 -13.06 -7.43 1.08
N VAL A 128 -11.80 -7.40 0.62
CA VAL A 128 -10.65 -7.87 1.42
C VAL A 128 -10.61 -7.11 2.75
N ILE A 129 -10.57 -5.77 2.71
CA ILE A 129 -10.43 -4.92 3.90
C ILE A 129 -11.57 -5.17 4.90
N ALA A 130 -12.80 -5.39 4.42
CA ALA A 130 -13.96 -5.69 5.26
C ALA A 130 -13.85 -7.03 6.02
N LEU A 131 -13.08 -7.99 5.50
CA LEU A 131 -12.83 -9.29 6.13
C LEU A 131 -11.66 -9.27 7.12
N LEU A 132 -10.78 -8.25 7.06
CA LEU A 132 -9.58 -8.21 7.89
C LEU A 132 -9.88 -7.83 9.34
N PRO A 133 -9.18 -8.43 10.32
CA PRO A 133 -9.30 -8.04 11.72
C PRO A 133 -8.82 -6.60 11.89
N ARG A 134 -9.58 -5.84 12.67
CA ARG A 134 -9.25 -4.44 13.01
C ARG A 134 -8.45 -4.33 14.32
N GLU A 135 -8.41 -5.43 15.07
CA GLU A 135 -7.69 -5.57 16.33
C GLU A 135 -7.20 -7.02 16.48
N HIS A 136 -6.02 -7.20 17.08
CA HIS A 136 -5.48 -8.48 17.48
C HIS A 136 -4.68 -8.31 18.77
N GLU A 137 -4.91 -9.17 19.77
CA GLU A 137 -4.26 -9.11 21.09
C GLU A 137 -4.32 -7.71 21.75
N GLY A 138 -5.49 -7.04 21.68
CA GLY A 138 -5.69 -5.71 22.26
C GLY A 138 -5.01 -4.57 21.50
N ARG A 139 -4.50 -4.81 20.28
CA ARG A 139 -3.84 -3.80 19.45
C ARG A 139 -4.55 -3.63 18.12
N LYS A 140 -4.75 -2.38 17.71
CA LYS A 140 -5.31 -2.06 16.40
C LYS A 140 -4.38 -2.57 15.28
N ILE A 141 -4.97 -3.11 14.23
CA ILE A 141 -4.27 -3.53 13.01
C ILE A 141 -4.62 -2.53 11.90
N PRO A 142 -3.78 -1.52 11.63
CA PRO A 142 -4.01 -0.60 10.53
C PRO A 142 -3.82 -1.30 9.19
N VAL A 143 -4.65 -0.92 8.23
CA VAL A 143 -4.60 -1.39 6.85
C VAL A 143 -4.22 -0.25 5.92
N ILE A 144 -3.19 -0.51 5.12
CA ILE A 144 -2.62 0.39 4.13
C ILE A 144 -3.07 -0.11 2.75
N MET A 145 -3.70 0.75 1.97
CA MET A 145 -4.07 0.45 0.59
C MET A 145 -3.22 1.30 -0.36
N PHE A 146 -2.62 0.65 -1.35
CA PHE A 146 -1.81 1.29 -2.38
C PHE A 146 -2.34 0.91 -3.76
N THR A 147 -2.76 1.88 -4.57
CA THR A 147 -2.94 1.70 -6.01
C THR A 147 -1.93 2.58 -6.74
N LYS A 148 -0.97 1.95 -7.42
CA LYS A 148 -0.02 2.68 -8.28
C LYS A 148 -0.77 3.31 -9.45
N GLY A 149 -0.57 4.60 -9.71
CA GLY A 149 -1.28 5.39 -10.70
C GLY A 149 -2.71 5.75 -10.27
N GLY A 150 -3.12 5.43 -9.04
CA GLY A 150 -4.50 5.57 -8.57
C GLY A 150 -4.89 6.97 -8.10
N GLY A 151 -4.01 7.97 -8.23
CA GLY A 151 -4.23 9.31 -7.67
C GLY A 151 -5.54 9.97 -8.11
N ILE A 152 -6.01 9.72 -9.34
CA ILE A 152 -7.28 10.24 -9.84
C ILE A 152 -8.51 9.70 -9.09
N TRP A 153 -8.39 8.53 -8.46
CA TRP A 153 -9.46 7.84 -7.74
C TRP A 153 -9.34 7.99 -6.22
N LEU A 154 -8.56 8.96 -5.74
CA LEU A 154 -8.31 9.15 -4.30
C LEU A 154 -9.60 9.24 -3.48
N ASN A 155 -10.65 9.90 -4.00
CA ASN A 155 -11.94 10.00 -3.31
C ASN A 155 -12.63 8.64 -3.17
N ASP A 156 -12.56 7.80 -4.20
CA ASP A 156 -13.14 6.46 -4.18
C ASP A 156 -12.34 5.56 -3.24
N MET A 157 -11.01 5.64 -3.32
CA MET A 157 -10.08 4.92 -2.44
C MET A 157 -10.32 5.25 -0.96
N ALA A 158 -10.68 6.50 -0.64
CA ALA A 158 -10.99 6.93 0.73
C ALA A 158 -12.25 6.27 1.32
N GLN A 159 -13.09 5.66 0.49
CA GLN A 159 -14.26 4.88 0.93
C GLN A 159 -13.93 3.41 1.17
N ALA A 160 -12.70 2.96 0.88
CA ALA A 160 -12.38 1.54 0.87
C ALA A 160 -12.30 0.86 2.24
N GLY A 161 -12.30 1.65 3.32
CA GLY A 161 -12.15 1.16 4.69
C GLY A 161 -10.70 1.01 5.18
N ALA A 162 -9.71 1.42 4.37
CA ALA A 162 -8.32 1.50 4.78
C ALA A 162 -8.08 2.68 5.75
N ASP A 163 -7.08 2.57 6.63
CA ASP A 163 -6.67 3.65 7.53
C ASP A 163 -5.65 4.59 6.88
N VAL A 164 -4.88 4.04 5.94
CA VAL A 164 -3.79 4.74 5.23
C VAL A 164 -3.96 4.55 3.73
N ILE A 165 -3.92 5.65 2.98
CA ILE A 165 -3.79 5.63 1.53
C ILE A 165 -2.33 5.89 1.16
N ALA A 166 -1.69 4.90 0.56
CA ALA A 166 -0.36 5.06 -0.02
C ALA A 166 -0.47 5.63 -1.43
N LEU A 167 0.43 6.54 -1.78
CA LEU A 167 0.45 7.26 -3.04
C LEU A 167 1.77 7.04 -3.77
N ASP A 168 1.71 7.00 -5.10
CA ASP A 168 2.89 7.10 -5.95
C ASP A 168 3.28 8.56 -6.19
N TRP A 169 4.45 8.78 -6.79
CA TRP A 169 5.08 10.10 -6.97
C TRP A 169 4.31 11.08 -7.86
N THR A 170 3.30 10.63 -8.59
CA THR A 170 2.54 11.52 -9.49
C THR A 170 1.53 12.40 -8.75
N MET A 171 1.22 12.10 -7.49
CA MET A 171 0.22 12.83 -6.69
C MET A 171 0.86 13.72 -5.63
N PRO A 172 0.78 15.06 -5.69
CA PRO A 172 1.27 15.93 -4.62
C PRO A 172 0.56 15.63 -3.28
N LEU A 173 1.33 15.47 -2.19
CA LEU A 173 0.77 15.10 -0.89
C LEU A 173 -0.12 16.19 -0.30
N SER A 174 0.22 17.47 -0.51
CA SER A 174 -0.63 18.58 -0.07
C SER A 174 -2.00 18.57 -0.75
N ARG A 175 -2.03 18.26 -2.05
CA ARG A 175 -3.26 18.11 -2.83
C ARG A 175 -4.08 16.94 -2.30
N ALA A 176 -3.47 15.78 -2.10
CA ALA A 176 -4.14 14.61 -1.55
C ALA A 176 -4.72 14.87 -0.15
N ARG A 177 -3.94 15.50 0.73
CA ARG A 177 -4.37 15.89 2.09
C ARG A 177 -5.60 16.79 2.03
N LYS A 178 -5.56 17.85 1.22
CA LYS A 178 -6.69 18.78 1.06
C LYS A 178 -7.93 18.06 0.54
N GLN A 179 -7.79 17.30 -0.55
CA GLN A 179 -8.89 16.60 -1.18
C GLN A 179 -9.59 15.62 -0.23
N LEU A 180 -8.83 14.85 0.56
CA LEU A 180 -9.36 13.94 1.56
C LEU A 180 -10.10 14.67 2.71
N LEU A 181 -9.59 15.82 3.15
CA LEU A 181 -10.25 16.63 4.17
C LEU A 181 -11.54 17.28 3.65
N ASP A 182 -11.55 17.75 2.40
CA ASP A 182 -12.72 18.37 1.76
C ASP A 182 -13.92 17.40 1.69
N ILE A 183 -13.67 16.08 1.61
CA ILE A 183 -14.72 15.04 1.64
C ILE A 183 -14.94 14.44 3.05
N GLY A 184 -14.37 15.05 4.10
CA GLY A 184 -14.54 14.59 5.48
C GLY A 184 -13.87 13.25 5.80
N LYS A 185 -12.80 12.88 5.08
CA LYS A 185 -12.04 11.64 5.27
C LYS A 185 -10.60 11.93 5.76
N PRO A 186 -10.39 12.19 7.05
CA PRO A 186 -9.07 12.47 7.60
C PRO A 186 -8.21 11.19 7.74
N LEU A 187 -7.84 10.59 6.60
CA LEU A 187 -7.00 9.39 6.51
C LEU A 187 -5.50 9.73 6.53
N ALA A 188 -4.69 8.80 7.03
CA ALA A 188 -3.24 8.94 6.92
C ALA A 188 -2.78 8.74 5.46
N LEU A 189 -1.66 9.36 5.09
CA LEU A 189 -1.03 9.22 3.78
C LEU A 189 0.31 8.51 3.94
N GLN A 190 0.64 7.62 3.02
CA GLN A 190 1.98 7.03 2.90
C GLN A 190 2.62 7.38 1.55
N GLY A 191 3.94 7.58 1.53
CA GLY A 191 4.69 7.86 0.31
C GLY A 191 5.28 9.27 0.29
N ASN A 192 5.64 9.81 -0.86
CA ASN A 192 5.51 9.21 -2.19
C ASN A 192 6.68 9.54 -3.12
N LEU A 193 7.89 9.69 -2.56
CA LEU A 193 9.07 10.09 -3.32
C LEU A 193 9.34 9.13 -4.49
N ASP A 194 9.64 9.65 -5.69
CA ASP A 194 10.01 8.81 -6.84
C ASP A 194 11.26 7.98 -6.50
N PRO A 195 11.21 6.63 -6.55
CA PRO A 195 12.36 5.79 -6.22
C PRO A 195 13.59 6.05 -7.09
N LEU A 196 13.43 6.54 -8.33
CA LEU A 196 14.55 6.79 -9.22
C LEU A 196 15.44 7.96 -8.78
N ILE A 197 14.97 8.85 -7.90
CA ILE A 197 15.81 9.90 -7.32
C ILE A 197 17.00 9.33 -6.56
N LEU A 198 16.92 8.08 -6.07
CA LEU A 198 18.00 7.45 -5.33
C LEU A 198 19.24 7.14 -6.18
N PHE A 199 19.14 7.25 -7.51
CA PHE A 199 20.28 7.19 -8.42
C PHE A 199 20.97 8.55 -8.62
N SER A 200 20.43 9.62 -8.04
CA SER A 200 21.08 10.94 -8.01
C SER A 200 22.08 11.04 -6.84
N GLY A 201 22.69 12.22 -6.66
CA GLY A 201 23.56 12.45 -5.51
C GLY A 201 22.79 12.66 -4.20
N ASN A 202 23.43 12.37 -3.06
CA ASN A 202 22.85 12.51 -1.72
C ASN A 202 22.21 13.88 -1.47
N LYS A 203 22.79 14.94 -2.04
CA LYS A 203 22.23 16.30 -1.96
C LYS A 203 20.84 16.38 -2.62
N GLN A 204 20.71 15.86 -3.84
CA GLN A 204 19.45 15.86 -4.60
C GLN A 204 18.39 14.99 -3.93
N VAL A 205 18.79 13.83 -3.38
CA VAL A 205 17.91 12.97 -2.58
C VAL A 205 17.36 13.73 -1.37
N ALA A 206 18.23 14.40 -0.60
CA ALA A 206 17.82 15.18 0.56
C ALA A 206 16.92 16.38 0.18
N GLU A 207 17.26 17.11 -0.89
CA GLU A 207 16.45 18.23 -1.41
C GLU A 207 15.05 17.76 -1.83
N ALA A 208 14.93 16.64 -2.52
CA ALA A 208 13.65 16.10 -2.95
C ALA A 208 12.79 15.64 -1.76
N ALA A 209 13.38 14.96 -0.77
CA ALA A 209 12.70 14.60 0.46
C ALA A 209 12.24 15.83 1.26
N ASN A 210 13.09 16.87 1.33
CA ASN A 210 12.76 18.13 1.98
C ASN A 210 11.58 18.84 1.31
N ALA A 211 11.61 18.94 -0.02
CA ALA A 211 10.55 19.57 -0.80
C ALA A 211 9.20 18.88 -0.59
N LEU A 212 9.18 17.54 -0.54
CA LEU A 212 7.98 16.75 -0.28
C LEU A 212 7.42 17.01 1.14
N LEU A 213 8.28 17.03 2.16
CA LEU A 213 7.86 17.34 3.53
C LEU A 213 7.39 18.79 3.68
N GLU A 214 8.05 19.73 3.01
CA GLU A 214 7.63 21.14 2.97
C GLU A 214 6.30 21.32 2.24
N ASP A 215 6.03 20.55 1.18
CA ASP A 215 4.74 20.53 0.51
C ASP A 215 3.62 20.12 1.47
N LEU A 216 3.79 18.98 2.14
CA LEU A 216 2.80 18.53 3.11
C LEU A 216 2.68 19.50 4.31
N ALA A 217 3.78 20.13 4.74
CA ALA A 217 3.75 21.09 5.83
C ALA A 217 2.90 22.35 5.54
N ARG A 218 2.63 22.65 4.26
CA ARG A 218 1.71 23.73 3.84
C ARG A 218 0.26 23.29 3.76
N ALA A 219 -0.03 22.00 3.88
CA ALA A 219 -1.40 21.48 3.84
C ALA A 219 -2.10 21.66 5.20
N PRO A 220 -3.45 21.61 5.24
CA PRO A 220 -4.16 21.58 6.50
C PRO A 220 -3.80 20.32 7.31
N ALA A 221 -3.75 20.48 8.64
CA ALA A 221 -3.55 19.35 9.54
C ALA A 221 -4.72 18.36 9.46
N LEU A 222 -4.45 17.10 9.79
CA LEU A 222 -5.44 16.03 9.72
C LEU A 222 -6.64 16.29 10.64
N LYS A 223 -6.38 16.91 11.79
CA LYS A 223 -7.36 17.31 12.81
C LYS A 223 -6.86 18.57 13.52
N PRO A 224 -7.75 19.37 14.15
CA PRO A 224 -7.34 20.49 14.99
C PRO A 224 -6.34 20.04 16.07
N GLY A 225 -5.29 20.85 16.28
CA GLY A 225 -4.26 20.58 17.29
C GLY A 225 -3.15 19.62 16.84
N LEU A 226 -3.22 19.07 15.63
CA LEU A 226 -2.12 18.29 15.03
C LEU A 226 -1.23 19.16 14.13
N HIS A 227 0.01 18.75 13.96
CA HIS A 227 0.91 19.34 12.96
C HIS A 227 0.49 18.86 11.55
N PRO A 228 0.67 19.66 10.48
CA PRO A 228 0.40 19.23 9.09
C PRO A 228 1.06 17.89 8.65
N LEU A 229 2.21 17.58 9.23
CA LEU A 229 2.94 16.32 9.01
C LEU A 229 2.37 15.11 9.79
N ASP A 230 1.43 15.31 10.71
CA ASP A 230 0.80 14.20 11.41
C ASP A 230 -0.12 13.40 10.48
N GLY A 231 -0.12 12.08 10.64
CA GLY A 231 -0.77 11.17 9.71
C GLY A 231 -0.07 11.08 8.36
N HIS A 232 1.25 11.31 8.30
CA HIS A 232 2.08 10.99 7.15
C HIS A 232 3.16 9.98 7.51
N ILE A 233 3.25 8.92 6.70
CA ILE A 233 4.29 7.91 6.74
C ILE A 233 5.15 8.13 5.50
N PHE A 234 6.32 8.73 5.66
CA PHE A 234 7.22 8.92 4.52
C PHE A 234 7.60 7.56 3.94
N ASN A 235 7.48 7.43 2.62
CA ASN A 235 7.97 6.28 1.87
C ASN A 235 8.30 6.71 0.44
N LEU A 236 8.93 5.83 -0.33
CA LEU A 236 8.95 5.94 -1.78
C LEU A 236 7.54 5.70 -2.33
N GLY A 237 7.29 6.16 -3.56
CA GLY A 237 6.05 5.94 -4.29
C GLY A 237 5.96 4.55 -4.94
N HIS A 238 7.02 3.75 -4.86
CA HIS A 238 7.09 2.35 -5.28
C HIS A 238 8.32 1.66 -4.65
N GLY A 239 8.46 0.35 -4.86
CA GLY A 239 9.64 -0.41 -4.42
C GLY A 239 10.96 0.14 -4.97
N ILE A 240 12.02 0.01 -4.18
CA ILE A 240 13.39 0.36 -4.54
C ILE A 240 13.89 -0.51 -5.70
N ASN A 241 14.77 0.04 -6.54
CA ASN A 241 15.42 -0.72 -7.60
C ASN A 241 16.60 -1.51 -7.03
N GLN A 242 16.85 -2.72 -7.53
CA GLN A 242 17.96 -3.57 -7.08
C GLN A 242 19.35 -2.92 -7.26
N PHE A 243 19.49 -1.97 -8.17
CA PHE A 243 20.74 -1.25 -8.43
C PHE A 243 20.88 0.04 -7.62
N THR A 244 19.90 0.37 -6.78
CA THR A 244 19.96 1.59 -5.97
C THR A 244 21.15 1.52 -4.99
N PRO A 245 22.01 2.56 -4.95
CA PRO A 245 23.12 2.61 -4.00
C PRO A 245 22.60 2.64 -2.54
N PRO A 246 23.07 1.75 -1.64
CA PRO A 246 22.61 1.73 -0.25
C PRO A 246 22.84 3.05 0.50
N GLU A 247 23.91 3.78 0.19
CA GLU A 247 24.23 5.08 0.77
C GLU A 247 23.16 6.14 0.47
N SER A 248 22.52 6.08 -0.70
CA SER A 248 21.40 6.98 -1.05
C SER A 248 20.20 6.74 -0.15
N VAL A 249 19.96 5.49 0.27
CA VAL A 249 18.88 5.12 1.20
C VAL A 249 19.16 5.66 2.60
N SER A 250 20.41 5.55 3.07
CA SER A 250 20.84 6.13 4.34
C SER A 250 20.67 7.66 4.35
N ALA A 251 21.15 8.33 3.29
CA ALA A 251 21.01 9.78 3.13
C ALA A 251 19.54 10.21 3.10
N LEU A 252 18.67 9.46 2.42
CA LEU A 252 17.23 9.71 2.43
C LEU A 252 16.64 9.60 3.84
N SER A 253 16.93 8.51 4.56
CA SER A 253 16.42 8.29 5.92
C SER A 253 16.85 9.40 6.87
N GLU A 254 18.12 9.80 6.84
CA GLU A 254 18.64 10.92 7.63
C GLU A 254 17.95 12.24 7.31
N ALA A 255 17.77 12.56 6.01
CA ALA A 255 17.10 13.76 5.56
C ALA A 255 15.65 13.83 6.06
N VAL A 256 14.90 12.73 5.94
CA VAL A 256 13.50 12.64 6.39
C VAL A 256 13.40 12.85 7.90
N ILE A 257 14.25 12.18 8.69
CA ILE A 257 14.26 12.30 10.16
C ILE A 257 14.63 13.73 10.58
N SER A 258 15.69 14.29 10.00
CA SER A 258 16.17 15.63 10.36
C SER A 258 15.15 16.71 9.99
N ARG A 259 14.63 16.66 8.76
CA ARG A 259 13.71 17.69 8.26
C ARG A 259 12.35 17.66 8.92
N SER A 260 11.78 16.47 9.14
CA SER A 260 10.49 16.35 9.82
C SER A 260 10.53 16.89 11.25
N LYS A 261 11.62 16.66 11.99
CA LYS A 261 11.85 17.27 13.32
C LYS A 261 11.97 18.79 13.23
N ALA A 262 12.77 19.30 12.29
CA ALA A 262 12.97 20.73 12.13
C ALA A 262 11.68 21.48 11.77
N LEU A 263 10.81 20.90 10.95
CA LEU A 263 9.51 21.48 10.61
C LEU A 263 8.57 21.54 11.82
N ARG A 264 8.55 20.47 12.64
CA ARG A 264 7.70 20.40 13.84
C ARG A 264 8.12 21.34 14.95
N ASN A 265 9.42 21.60 15.09
CA ASN A 265 9.96 22.51 16.11
C ASN A 265 9.80 24.01 15.76
N LYS A 266 9.36 24.34 14.54
CA LYS A 266 9.17 25.73 14.08
C LYS A 266 7.75 26.27 14.34
N GLN A 267 6.81 25.42 14.74
CA GLN A 267 5.46 25.79 15.20
C GLN A 267 5.44 25.88 16.72
#